data_AF-A0A7R9VCW5-F1
#
_entry.id   AF-A0A7R9VCW5-F1
#
_cell.length_a   1.000
_cell.length_b   1.000
_cell.length_c   1.000
_cell.angle_alpha   90.00
_cell.angle_beta   90.00
_cell.angle_gamma   90.00
#
_symmetry.space_group_name_H-M   'P 1'
#
loop_
_entity.id
_entity.type
_entity.pdbx_description
1 polymer ?
#
loop_
_entity_poly.entity_id
_entity_poly.type
_entity_poly.pdbx_seq_one_letter_code
_entity_poly.pdbx_strand_id
1 'polypeptide(L)'
;GLDDAGVAVLAEGGLRHNYSLKRLHLDENGIGDDGVGALAGALRGNCWSSLAHLNLRNSGIGVEGARALADVLPENSTLTELHLSSNCIGDDGVSALADALRDNSSLTYLNLIRNGFGDDGASSLANVLRDHTSLTRIYLNGNDISVVGAMALVETLKFNASLTCCCVTGPSERIDNFDEGVLRELVRINQKAPSAHAALGRKVELLADSGHGSKETAVSLALSGINRFPE
;
A
#
# COMPACT_ATOMS: atom_id res chain seq x y z
N GLY A 1 -16.25 -13.67 -15.51
CA GLY A 1 -15.79 -12.69 -14.53
C GLY A 1 -16.87 -11.65 -14.39
N LEU A 2 -16.97 -11.04 -13.21
CA LEU A 2 -17.73 -9.81 -13.03
C LEU A 2 -17.01 -8.70 -13.82
N ASP A 3 -17.77 -7.89 -14.55
CA ASP A 3 -17.27 -6.71 -15.27
C ASP A 3 -17.75 -5.41 -14.59
N ASP A 4 -17.36 -4.27 -15.14
CA ASP A 4 -17.76 -2.95 -14.62
C ASP A 4 -19.27 -2.80 -14.45
N ALA A 5 -20.05 -3.28 -15.43
CA ALA A 5 -21.51 -3.21 -15.38
C ALA A 5 -22.07 -4.09 -14.26
N GLY A 6 -21.54 -5.30 -14.10
CA GLY A 6 -21.92 -6.20 -13.01
C GLY A 6 -21.59 -5.62 -11.63
N VAL A 7 -20.43 -4.98 -11.49
CA VAL A 7 -20.04 -4.29 -10.26
C VAL A 7 -20.93 -3.09 -9.99
N ALA A 8 -21.29 -2.31 -11.02
CA ALA A 8 -22.18 -1.17 -10.85
C ALA A 8 -23.55 -1.60 -10.30
N VAL A 9 -24.13 -2.69 -10.83
CA VAL A 9 -25.38 -3.25 -10.31
C VAL A 9 -25.23 -3.72 -8.86
N LEU A 10 -24.10 -4.37 -8.53
CA LEU A 10 -23.81 -4.80 -7.16
C LEU A 10 -23.65 -3.60 -6.20
N ALA A 11 -22.99 -2.54 -6.65
CA ALA A 11 -22.76 -1.32 -5.88
C ALA A 11 -24.09 -0.58 -5.61
N GLU A 12 -24.90 -0.34 -6.64
CA GLU A 12 -26.15 0.40 -6.53
C GLU A 12 -27.26 -0.39 -5.84
N GLY A 13 -27.47 -1.63 -6.27
CA GLY A 13 -28.59 -2.46 -5.80
C GLY A 13 -28.27 -3.20 -4.50
N GLY A 14 -27.03 -3.66 -4.34
CA GLY A 14 -26.61 -4.47 -3.20
C GLY A 14 -26.00 -3.65 -2.07
N LEU A 15 -24.85 -3.04 -2.32
CA LEU A 15 -24.01 -2.49 -1.25
C LEU A 15 -24.61 -1.28 -0.55
N ARG A 16 -25.25 -0.35 -1.27
CA ARG A 16 -25.85 0.86 -0.68
C ARG A 16 -26.93 0.59 0.37
N HIS A 17 -27.55 -0.58 0.32
CA HIS A 17 -28.62 -0.99 1.23
C HIS A 17 -28.19 -2.13 2.15
N ASN A 18 -26.89 -2.50 2.12
CA ASN A 18 -26.37 -3.59 2.93
C ASN A 18 -25.61 -3.07 4.15
N TYR A 19 -26.22 -3.26 5.32
CA TYR A 19 -25.69 -2.84 6.61
C TYR A 19 -24.92 -3.93 7.36
N SER A 20 -24.87 -5.15 6.80
CA SER A 20 -24.37 -6.34 7.49
C SER A 20 -23.10 -6.94 6.88
N LEU A 21 -22.84 -6.66 5.61
CA LEU A 21 -21.70 -7.20 4.88
C LEU A 21 -20.41 -6.63 5.48
N LYS A 22 -19.50 -7.52 5.87
CA LYS A 22 -18.21 -7.15 6.48
C LYS A 22 -17.03 -7.30 5.54
N ARG A 23 -17.13 -8.23 4.59
CA ARG A 23 -16.06 -8.56 3.65
C ARG A 23 -16.64 -8.69 2.26
N LEU A 24 -16.00 -8.04 1.30
CA LEU A 24 -16.34 -8.10 -0.11
C LEU A 24 -15.08 -8.47 -0.91
N HIS A 25 -15.13 -9.62 -1.55
CA HIS A 25 -14.03 -10.13 -2.38
C HIS A 25 -14.48 -10.09 -3.84
N LEU A 26 -13.76 -9.29 -4.63
CA LEU A 26 -14.02 -9.05 -6.04
C LEU A 26 -12.75 -9.26 -6.87
N ASP A 27 -11.75 -9.91 -6.30
CA ASP A 27 -10.47 -10.16 -6.94
C ASP A 27 -10.57 -11.04 -8.20
N GLU A 28 -9.61 -10.87 -9.11
CA GLU A 28 -9.50 -11.60 -10.38
C GLU A 28 -10.73 -11.43 -11.30
N ASN A 29 -11.28 -10.20 -11.36
CA ASN A 29 -12.40 -9.81 -12.21
C ASN A 29 -12.04 -8.64 -13.14
N GLY A 30 -12.86 -8.39 -14.16
CA GLY A 30 -12.64 -7.32 -15.15
C GLY A 30 -13.29 -6.00 -14.75
N ILE A 31 -13.01 -5.53 -13.54
CA ILE A 31 -13.60 -4.34 -12.92
C ILE A 31 -12.66 -3.17 -13.18
N GLY A 32 -12.54 -2.63 -14.37
CA GLY A 32 -11.66 -1.47 -14.57
C GLY A 32 -12.01 -0.25 -13.68
N ASP A 33 -11.46 0.89 -14.05
CA ASP A 33 -11.67 2.15 -13.32
C ASP A 33 -13.15 2.51 -13.16
N ASP A 34 -13.99 2.20 -14.15
CA ASP A 34 -15.43 2.47 -14.13
C ASP A 34 -16.16 1.68 -13.04
N GLY A 35 -15.87 0.38 -12.92
CA GLY A 35 -16.48 -0.46 -11.89
C GLY A 35 -16.02 -0.08 -10.49
N VAL A 36 -14.74 0.31 -10.33
CA VAL A 36 -14.24 0.86 -9.06
C VAL A 36 -14.88 2.21 -8.74
N GLY A 37 -15.12 3.05 -9.74
CA GLY A 37 -15.88 4.29 -9.60
C GLY A 37 -17.28 4.05 -9.03
N ALA A 38 -17.97 3.02 -9.52
CA ALA A 38 -19.27 2.63 -8.97
C ALA A 38 -19.18 2.13 -7.52
N LEU A 39 -18.16 1.31 -7.20
CA LEU A 39 -17.89 0.86 -5.82
C LEU A 39 -17.60 2.02 -4.89
N ALA A 40 -16.76 2.97 -5.30
CA ALA A 40 -16.48 4.18 -4.54
C ALA A 40 -17.76 4.97 -4.26
N GLY A 41 -18.62 5.12 -5.27
CA GLY A 41 -19.95 5.74 -5.13
C GLY A 41 -20.88 5.00 -4.16
N ALA A 42 -20.70 3.69 -3.94
CA ALA A 42 -21.40 2.96 -2.88
C ALA A 42 -20.72 3.13 -1.51
N LEU A 43 -19.38 3.14 -1.46
CA LEU A 43 -18.60 3.35 -0.23
C LEU A 43 -18.86 4.71 0.41
N ARG A 44 -19.05 5.77 -0.38
CA ARG A 44 -19.40 7.12 0.10
C ARG A 44 -20.71 7.15 0.89
N GLY A 45 -21.71 6.35 0.46
CA GLY A 45 -23.00 6.23 1.14
C GLY A 45 -23.03 5.19 2.26
N ASN A 46 -21.94 4.46 2.44
CA ASN A 46 -21.86 3.28 3.31
C ASN A 46 -21.30 3.58 4.70
N CYS A 47 -21.41 4.81 5.21
CA CYS A 47 -21.02 5.14 6.59
C CYS A 47 -21.83 4.37 7.66
N TRP A 48 -22.96 3.76 7.27
CA TRP A 48 -23.75 2.83 8.09
C TRP A 48 -23.51 1.36 7.76
N SER A 49 -22.65 1.07 6.78
CA SER A 49 -22.28 -0.29 6.39
C SER A 49 -21.27 -0.87 7.39
N SER A 50 -21.26 -2.20 7.50
CA SER A 50 -20.25 -2.90 8.32
C SER A 50 -19.02 -3.31 7.50
N LEU A 51 -18.90 -2.82 6.26
CA LEU A 51 -17.86 -3.27 5.34
C LEU A 51 -16.48 -2.80 5.81
N ALA A 52 -15.71 -3.77 6.28
CA ALA A 52 -14.39 -3.59 6.87
C ALA A 52 -13.26 -4.10 5.98
N HIS A 53 -13.56 -5.02 5.06
CA HIS A 53 -12.57 -5.64 4.18
C HIS A 53 -13.04 -5.57 2.72
N LEU A 54 -12.21 -4.97 1.85
CA LEU A 54 -12.44 -4.91 0.41
C LEU A 54 -11.23 -5.47 -0.33
N ASN A 55 -11.46 -6.54 -1.10
CA ASN A 55 -10.44 -7.15 -1.94
C ASN A 55 -10.72 -6.92 -3.43
N LEU A 56 -9.82 -6.17 -4.07
CA LEU A 56 -9.83 -5.78 -5.48
C LEU A 56 -8.50 -6.14 -6.16
N ARG A 57 -7.87 -7.24 -5.71
CA ARG A 57 -6.64 -7.74 -6.32
C ARG A 57 -6.88 -8.12 -7.79
N ASN A 58 -5.92 -7.83 -8.66
CA ASN A 58 -5.94 -8.26 -10.06
C ASN A 58 -7.28 -7.94 -10.76
N SER A 59 -7.73 -6.69 -10.61
CA SER A 59 -9.04 -6.22 -11.09
C SER A 59 -8.94 -5.28 -12.29
N GLY A 60 -7.73 -4.94 -12.76
CA GLY A 60 -7.51 -4.04 -13.88
C GLY A 60 -7.61 -2.56 -13.52
N ILE A 61 -7.37 -2.22 -12.25
CA ILE A 61 -7.50 -0.86 -11.73
C ILE A 61 -6.31 -0.02 -12.17
N GLY A 62 -6.58 1.12 -12.80
CA GLY A 62 -5.62 2.14 -13.18
C GLY A 62 -5.58 3.32 -12.21
N VAL A 63 -5.06 4.44 -12.71
CA VAL A 63 -4.95 5.70 -11.95
C VAL A 63 -6.33 6.23 -11.56
N GLU A 64 -7.31 6.18 -12.46
CA GLU A 64 -8.63 6.79 -12.22
C GLU A 64 -9.46 5.99 -11.21
N GLY A 65 -9.37 4.66 -11.22
CA GLY A 65 -10.02 3.83 -10.19
C GLY A 65 -9.39 4.04 -8.82
N ALA A 66 -8.06 4.22 -8.74
CA ALA A 66 -7.39 4.56 -7.49
C ALA A 66 -7.80 5.96 -6.98
N ARG A 67 -7.94 6.95 -7.87
CA ARG A 67 -8.47 8.28 -7.53
C ARG A 67 -9.91 8.21 -7.02
N ALA A 68 -10.76 7.41 -7.65
CA ALA A 68 -12.13 7.23 -7.20
C ALA A 68 -12.20 6.65 -5.77
N LEU A 69 -11.33 5.69 -5.43
CA LEU A 69 -11.20 5.20 -4.06
C LEU A 69 -10.65 6.27 -3.11
N ALA A 70 -9.62 7.01 -3.53
CA ALA A 70 -9.04 8.10 -2.76
C ALA A 70 -10.08 9.17 -2.39
N ASP A 71 -10.99 9.52 -3.30
CA ASP A 71 -12.03 10.53 -3.09
C ASP A 71 -13.05 10.16 -1.99
N VAL A 72 -13.14 8.89 -1.60
CA VAL A 72 -14.13 8.39 -0.63
C VAL A 72 -13.51 7.88 0.66
N LEU A 73 -12.22 7.54 0.66
CA LEU A 73 -11.52 7.05 1.83
C LEU A 73 -11.54 8.03 3.02
N PRO A 74 -11.37 9.37 2.88
CA PRO A 74 -11.40 10.30 4.01
C PRO A 74 -12.71 10.29 4.79
N GLU A 75 -13.83 10.07 4.09
CA GLU A 75 -15.17 10.04 4.67
C GLU A 75 -15.57 8.63 5.17
N ASN A 76 -14.91 7.58 4.66
CA ASN A 76 -15.21 6.21 5.04
C ASN A 76 -14.52 5.86 6.36
N SER A 77 -15.31 5.53 7.38
CA SER A 77 -14.82 5.17 8.72
C SER A 77 -14.94 3.68 9.05
N THR A 78 -15.44 2.86 8.12
CA THR A 78 -15.75 1.44 8.35
C THR A 78 -14.70 0.54 7.76
N LEU A 79 -14.09 0.94 6.64
CA LEU A 79 -13.10 0.15 5.92
C LEU A 79 -11.78 0.14 6.68
N THR A 80 -11.34 -1.05 7.08
CA THR A 80 -10.10 -1.28 7.84
C THR A 80 -9.02 -1.98 7.01
N GLU A 81 -9.40 -2.72 5.97
CA GLU A 81 -8.49 -3.46 5.10
C GLU A 81 -8.85 -3.26 3.61
N LEU A 82 -7.87 -2.81 2.84
CA LEU A 82 -7.98 -2.59 1.41
C LEU A 82 -6.86 -3.33 0.66
N HIS A 83 -7.27 -4.24 -0.23
CA HIS A 83 -6.34 -5.01 -1.07
C HIS A 83 -6.45 -4.56 -2.52
N LEU A 84 -5.36 -4.00 -3.04
CA LEU A 84 -5.24 -3.46 -4.41
C LEU A 84 -4.06 -4.09 -5.17
N SER A 85 -3.56 -5.25 -4.73
CA SER A 85 -2.38 -5.86 -5.34
C SER A 85 -2.61 -6.28 -6.80
N SER A 86 -1.56 -6.28 -7.62
CA SER A 86 -1.60 -6.71 -9.02
C SER A 86 -2.55 -5.89 -9.87
N ASN A 87 -2.52 -4.57 -9.73
CA ASN A 87 -3.23 -3.62 -10.59
C ASN A 87 -2.22 -2.69 -11.29
N CYS A 88 -2.69 -1.64 -11.97
CA CYS A 88 -1.88 -0.69 -12.74
C CYS A 88 -2.03 0.74 -12.19
N ILE A 89 -1.99 0.89 -10.86
CA ILE A 89 -2.30 2.16 -10.17
C ILE A 89 -1.28 3.26 -10.48
N GLY A 90 0.01 2.93 -10.62
CA GLY A 90 1.07 3.89 -10.92
C GLY A 90 1.30 4.95 -9.83
N ASP A 91 2.27 5.85 -10.05
CA ASP A 91 2.65 6.89 -9.08
C ASP A 91 1.53 7.89 -8.80
N ASP A 92 0.78 8.30 -9.82
CA ASP A 92 -0.32 9.24 -9.68
C ASP A 92 -1.48 8.67 -8.84
N GLY A 93 -1.82 7.40 -9.07
CA GLY A 93 -2.87 6.73 -8.30
C GLY A 93 -2.44 6.48 -6.86
N VAL A 94 -1.18 6.10 -6.62
CA VAL A 94 -0.63 5.96 -5.26
C VAL A 94 -0.56 7.30 -4.55
N SER A 95 -0.21 8.38 -5.25
CA SER A 95 -0.20 9.73 -4.66
C SER A 95 -1.59 10.17 -4.23
N ALA A 96 -2.63 9.91 -5.04
CA ALA A 96 -4.02 10.16 -4.65
C ALA A 96 -4.42 9.35 -3.40
N LEU A 97 -4.09 8.05 -3.36
CA LEU A 97 -4.34 7.22 -2.18
C LEU A 97 -3.58 7.74 -0.96
N ALA A 98 -2.32 8.18 -1.12
CA ALA A 98 -1.53 8.76 -0.04
C ALA A 98 -2.20 10.02 0.52
N ASP A 99 -2.65 10.96 -0.33
CA ASP A 99 -3.35 12.15 0.12
C ASP A 99 -4.64 11.82 0.89
N ALA A 100 -5.41 10.83 0.42
CA ALA A 100 -6.61 10.37 1.11
C ALA A 100 -6.32 9.75 2.49
N LEU A 101 -5.19 9.05 2.64
CA LEU A 101 -4.75 8.49 3.93
C LEU A 101 -4.43 9.56 4.97
N ARG A 102 -4.17 10.82 4.58
CA ARG A 102 -3.90 11.90 5.53
C ARG A 102 -5.08 12.12 6.49
N ASP A 103 -6.29 12.00 5.96
CA ASP A 103 -7.54 12.26 6.67
C ASP A 103 -8.29 10.97 7.05
N ASN A 104 -7.92 9.82 6.47
CA ASN A 104 -8.50 8.54 6.86
C ASN A 104 -7.85 8.00 8.15
N SER A 105 -8.70 7.66 9.12
CA SER A 105 -8.27 7.09 10.41
C SER A 105 -8.81 5.69 10.68
N SER A 106 -9.53 5.08 9.72
CA SER A 106 -10.08 3.73 9.87
C SER A 106 -9.19 2.65 9.26
N LEU A 107 -8.45 2.97 8.20
CA LEU A 107 -7.67 2.00 7.47
C LEU A 107 -6.44 1.59 8.28
N THR A 108 -6.32 0.28 8.50
CA THR A 108 -5.22 -0.33 9.27
C THR A 108 -4.32 -1.20 8.40
N TYR A 109 -4.81 -1.60 7.22
CA TYR A 109 -4.13 -2.47 6.28
C TYR A 109 -4.32 -1.96 4.84
N LEU A 110 -3.22 -1.79 4.12
CA LEU A 110 -3.21 -1.44 2.70
C LEU A 110 -2.22 -2.32 1.94
N ASN A 111 -2.70 -3.02 0.91
CA ASN A 111 -1.85 -3.83 0.03
C ASN A 111 -1.79 -3.24 -1.38
N LEU A 112 -0.61 -2.74 -1.75
CA LEU A 112 -0.27 -2.16 -3.05
C LEU A 112 0.81 -2.98 -3.78
N ILE A 113 0.97 -4.27 -3.47
CA ILE A 113 1.93 -5.16 -4.16
C ILE A 113 1.68 -5.15 -5.67
N ARG A 114 2.73 -5.03 -6.50
CA ARG A 114 2.64 -5.09 -7.98
C ARG A 114 1.61 -4.11 -8.55
N ASN A 115 1.87 -2.83 -8.40
CA ASN A 115 1.07 -1.71 -8.91
C ASN A 115 1.82 -0.77 -9.85
N GLY A 116 3.09 -1.06 -10.16
CA GLY A 116 3.88 -0.33 -11.17
C GLY A 116 4.14 1.13 -10.81
N PHE A 117 4.28 1.45 -9.52
CA PHE A 117 4.67 2.79 -9.07
C PHE A 117 6.14 2.79 -8.61
N GLY A 118 6.82 3.92 -8.72
CA GLY A 118 8.22 4.09 -8.40
C GLY A 118 8.50 4.95 -7.18
N ASP A 119 9.61 5.69 -7.25
CA ASP A 119 10.11 6.52 -6.14
C ASP A 119 9.16 7.68 -5.79
N ASP A 120 8.42 8.22 -6.77
CA ASP A 120 7.50 9.34 -6.58
C ASP A 120 6.30 8.89 -5.73
N GLY A 121 5.64 7.79 -6.08
CA GLY A 121 4.57 7.19 -5.28
C GLY A 121 5.05 6.74 -3.89
N ALA A 122 6.25 6.17 -3.80
CA ALA A 122 6.86 5.83 -2.51
C ALA A 122 7.10 7.07 -1.63
N SER A 123 7.55 8.18 -2.22
CA SER A 123 7.77 9.45 -1.53
C SER A 123 6.45 10.08 -1.06
N SER A 124 5.40 10.03 -1.88
CA SER A 124 4.05 10.47 -1.49
C SER A 124 3.53 9.70 -0.29
N LEU A 125 3.66 8.36 -0.29
CA LEU A 125 3.32 7.53 0.86
C LEU A 125 4.18 7.89 2.07
N ALA A 126 5.50 8.02 1.91
CA ALA A 126 6.41 8.35 3.00
C ALA A 126 6.02 9.67 3.71
N ASN A 127 5.64 10.70 2.94
CA ASN A 127 5.25 11.99 3.50
C ASN A 127 4.03 11.88 4.42
N VAL A 128 3.02 11.10 4.02
CA VAL A 128 1.78 10.96 4.80
C VAL A 128 1.93 9.99 5.96
N LEU A 129 2.65 8.88 5.75
CA LEU A 129 2.87 7.88 6.77
C LEU A 129 3.67 8.41 7.97
N ARG A 130 4.38 9.54 7.85
CA ARG A 130 5.14 10.13 8.96
C ARG A 130 4.29 10.40 10.18
N ASP A 131 3.11 10.98 9.97
CA ASP A 131 2.20 11.40 11.05
C ASP A 131 0.93 10.53 11.13
N HIS A 132 0.77 9.58 10.20
CA HIS A 132 -0.40 8.70 10.18
C HIS A 132 -0.41 7.70 11.35
N THR A 133 -1.50 7.65 12.10
CA THR A 133 -1.57 6.86 13.35
C THR A 133 -2.38 5.57 13.25
N SER A 134 -3.30 5.45 12.29
CA SER A 134 -4.15 4.25 12.18
C SER A 134 -3.59 3.13 11.30
N LEU A 135 -2.82 3.44 10.26
CA LEU A 135 -2.28 2.42 9.36
C LEU A 135 -1.19 1.62 10.09
N THR A 136 -1.37 0.30 10.15
CA THR A 136 -0.46 -0.61 10.86
C THR A 136 0.29 -1.54 9.92
N ARG A 137 -0.23 -1.79 8.72
CA ARG A 137 0.37 -2.69 7.73
C ARG A 137 0.25 -2.10 6.33
N ILE A 138 1.39 -2.02 5.66
CA ILE A 138 1.47 -1.61 4.26
C ILE A 138 2.38 -2.56 3.48
N TYR A 139 1.93 -3.02 2.31
CA TYR A 139 2.69 -3.92 1.45
C TYR A 139 2.90 -3.30 0.07
N LEU A 140 4.17 -3.12 -0.31
CA LEU A 140 4.60 -2.38 -1.50
C LEU A 140 5.52 -3.24 -2.39
N ASN A 141 5.57 -4.56 -2.19
CA ASN A 141 6.47 -5.45 -2.93
C ASN A 141 6.16 -5.51 -4.43
N GLY A 142 7.18 -5.68 -5.27
CA GLY A 142 7.02 -5.86 -6.71
C GLY A 142 6.55 -4.59 -7.43
N ASN A 143 6.89 -3.43 -6.87
CA ASN A 143 6.76 -2.12 -7.50
C ASN A 143 8.14 -1.62 -7.95
N ASP A 144 8.16 -0.54 -8.71
CA ASP A 144 9.36 0.03 -9.31
C ASP A 144 10.12 0.98 -8.37
N ILE A 145 10.05 0.71 -7.06
CA ILE A 145 10.65 1.52 -6.00
C ILE A 145 12.15 1.25 -5.94
N SER A 146 12.95 2.27 -6.20
CA SER A 146 14.40 2.20 -6.08
C SER A 146 14.84 2.37 -4.62
N VAL A 147 16.15 2.34 -4.40
CA VAL A 147 16.74 2.71 -3.11
C VAL A 147 16.32 4.11 -2.64
N VAL A 148 16.07 5.06 -3.55
CA VAL A 148 15.68 6.42 -3.18
C VAL A 148 14.29 6.43 -2.53
N GLY A 149 13.29 5.79 -3.15
CA GLY A 149 11.96 5.66 -2.58
C GLY A 149 11.95 4.79 -1.31
N ALA A 150 12.75 3.72 -1.27
CA ALA A 150 12.91 2.89 -0.08
C ALA A 150 13.52 3.69 1.09
N MET A 151 14.49 4.56 0.83
CA MET A 151 15.06 5.46 1.84
C MET A 151 14.05 6.47 2.35
N ALA A 152 13.22 7.05 1.48
CA ALA A 152 12.15 7.97 1.91
C ALA A 152 11.22 7.27 2.91
N LEU A 153 10.80 6.03 2.61
CA LEU A 153 9.99 5.22 3.50
C LEU A 153 10.70 4.90 4.83
N VAL A 154 11.99 4.58 4.79
CA VAL A 154 12.79 4.34 6.01
C VAL A 154 12.88 5.58 6.89
N GLU A 155 13.14 6.75 6.30
CA GLU A 155 13.25 8.01 7.04
C GLU A 155 11.95 8.33 7.78
N THR A 156 10.82 8.03 7.14
CA THR A 156 9.49 8.14 7.70
C THR A 156 9.25 7.19 8.88
N LEU A 157 9.67 5.92 8.77
CA LEU A 157 9.52 4.92 9.84
C LEU A 157 10.32 5.26 11.12
N LYS A 158 11.29 6.19 11.05
CA LYS A 158 11.95 6.68 12.27
C LYS A 158 10.98 7.44 13.18
N PHE A 159 10.00 8.12 12.59
CA PHE A 159 9.03 8.97 13.30
C PHE A 159 7.69 8.26 13.50
N ASN A 160 7.29 7.42 12.55
CA ASN A 160 6.04 6.68 12.64
C ASN A 160 6.12 5.55 13.67
N ALA A 161 5.15 5.51 14.60
CA ALA A 161 5.07 4.45 15.62
C ALA A 161 3.98 3.39 15.34
N SER A 162 3.02 3.71 14.46
CA SER A 162 1.83 2.91 14.19
C SER A 162 2.11 1.73 13.27
N LEU A 163 2.98 1.91 12.29
CA LEU A 163 3.37 0.86 11.35
C LEU A 163 4.08 -0.28 12.08
N THR A 164 3.57 -1.47 11.81
CA THR A 164 4.08 -2.72 12.36
C THR A 164 4.69 -3.57 11.25
N CYS A 165 4.21 -3.41 10.02
CA CYS A 165 4.72 -4.08 8.84
C CYS A 165 4.76 -3.09 7.67
N CYS A 166 5.95 -2.89 7.10
CA CYS A 166 6.16 -2.24 5.82
C CYS A 166 7.08 -3.17 5.04
N CYS A 167 6.62 -3.65 3.88
CA CYS A 167 7.42 -4.49 2.99
C CYS A 167 7.58 -3.78 1.66
N VAL A 168 8.82 -3.50 1.29
CA VAL A 168 9.20 -3.00 -0.03
C VAL A 168 10.17 -4.01 -0.61
N THR A 169 9.94 -4.44 -1.85
CA THR A 169 10.97 -5.07 -2.68
C THR A 169 10.96 -4.33 -3.99
N GLY A 170 12.04 -3.60 -4.29
CA GLY A 170 12.19 -2.87 -5.55
C GLY A 170 12.27 -3.80 -6.77
N PRO A 171 12.21 -3.24 -7.99
CA PRO A 171 12.37 -4.02 -9.20
C PRO A 171 13.82 -4.52 -9.25
N SER A 172 13.99 -5.73 -9.77
CA SER A 172 15.27 -6.40 -10.02
C SER A 172 16.18 -5.68 -11.03
N GLU A 173 15.90 -4.41 -11.36
CA GLU A 173 16.66 -3.72 -12.39
C GLU A 173 18.09 -3.43 -11.92
N ARG A 174 19.00 -3.92 -12.74
CA ARG A 174 20.44 -3.78 -12.69
C ARG A 174 20.82 -2.31 -12.46
N ILE A 175 21.01 -1.92 -11.19
CA ILE A 175 21.61 -0.62 -10.89
C ILE A 175 23.10 -0.72 -11.22
N ASP A 176 23.44 -0.57 -12.50
CA ASP A 176 24.81 -0.72 -13.03
C ASP A 176 25.82 0.27 -12.41
N ASN A 177 25.40 1.18 -11.53
CA ASN A 177 26.24 2.18 -10.87
C ASN A 177 25.93 2.42 -9.37
N PHE A 178 25.19 1.54 -8.68
CA PHE A 178 24.98 1.72 -7.23
C PHE A 178 26.09 1.04 -6.43
N ASP A 179 26.79 1.83 -5.63
CA ASP A 179 27.77 1.31 -4.69
C ASP A 179 27.04 0.57 -3.54
N GLU A 180 27.20 -0.75 -3.49
CA GLU A 180 26.70 -1.60 -2.42
C GLU A 180 27.18 -1.13 -1.03
N GLY A 181 28.31 -0.42 -0.97
CA GLY A 181 28.83 0.27 0.20
C GLY A 181 27.93 1.40 0.69
N VAL A 182 27.30 2.16 -0.21
CA VAL A 182 26.34 3.23 0.15
C VAL A 182 25.09 2.61 0.76
N LEU A 183 24.56 1.53 0.17
CA LEU A 183 23.44 0.79 0.76
C LEU A 183 23.79 0.27 2.16
N ARG A 184 24.93 -0.42 2.32
CA ARG A 184 25.36 -0.94 3.63
C ARG A 184 25.57 0.16 4.67
N GLU A 185 26.07 1.32 4.26
CA GLU A 185 26.26 2.44 5.17
C GLU A 185 24.93 3.09 5.55
N LEU A 186 23.98 3.20 4.62
CA LEU A 186 22.62 3.66 4.91
C LEU A 186 21.88 2.69 5.85
N VAL A 187 22.04 1.39 5.65
CA VAL A 187 21.53 0.35 6.57
C VAL A 187 22.12 0.55 7.96
N ARG A 188 23.43 0.77 8.08
CA ARG A 188 24.09 1.04 9.37
C ARG A 188 23.60 2.32 10.02
N ILE A 189 23.49 3.42 9.27
CA ILE A 189 23.00 4.71 9.76
C ILE A 189 21.57 4.52 10.29
N ASN A 190 20.71 3.82 9.55
CA ASN A 190 19.36 3.54 9.97
C ASN A 190 19.28 2.68 11.25
N GLN A 191 20.09 1.62 11.34
CA GLN A 191 20.13 0.75 12.52
C GLN A 191 20.64 1.46 13.79
N LYS A 192 21.44 2.53 13.64
CA LYS A 192 21.95 3.34 14.77
C LYS A 192 21.05 4.52 15.13
N ALA A 193 20.11 4.90 14.26
CA ALA A 193 19.24 6.03 14.50
C ALA A 193 18.19 5.70 15.59
N PRO A 194 17.93 6.61 16.55
CA PRO A 194 16.77 6.49 17.43
C PRO A 194 15.50 6.50 16.57
N SER A 195 14.65 5.50 16.74
CA SER A 195 13.36 5.42 16.05
C SER A 195 12.23 5.16 17.04
N ALA A 196 11.02 5.58 16.68
CA ALA A 196 9.81 5.21 17.41
C ALA A 196 9.69 3.68 17.56
N HIS A 197 10.12 2.93 16.55
CA HIS A 197 10.18 1.47 16.59
C HIS A 197 11.18 0.92 17.61
N ALA A 198 12.37 1.53 17.77
CA ALA A 198 13.35 1.11 18.77
C ALA A 198 12.81 1.25 20.20
N ALA A 199 12.03 2.31 20.48
CA ALA A 199 11.34 2.48 21.76
C ALA A 199 10.29 1.38 22.03
N LEU A 200 9.76 0.76 20.96
CA LEU A 200 8.82 -0.36 21.01
C LEU A 200 9.51 -1.74 20.93
N GLY A 201 10.84 -1.80 20.97
CA GLY A 201 11.62 -3.04 20.83
C GLY A 201 11.59 -3.65 19.42
N ARG A 202 11.17 -2.88 18.41
CA ARG A 202 11.18 -3.28 16.99
C ARG A 202 12.40 -2.71 16.29
N LYS A 203 12.87 -3.37 15.23
CA LYS A 203 14.00 -2.92 14.42
C LYS A 203 13.54 -2.68 12.99
N VAL A 204 13.93 -1.54 12.42
CA VAL A 204 13.79 -1.23 10.99
C VAL A 204 15.00 -1.81 10.29
N GLU A 205 14.79 -2.82 9.45
CA GLU A 205 15.83 -3.47 8.67
C GLU A 205 15.65 -3.11 7.20
N LEU A 206 16.59 -2.33 6.68
CA LEU A 206 16.84 -2.28 5.25
C LEU A 206 17.81 -3.43 4.96
N LEU A 207 17.41 -4.36 4.11
CA LEU A 207 18.18 -5.51 3.66
C LEU A 207 18.46 -5.30 2.19
N ALA A 208 19.72 -5.29 1.79
CA ALA A 208 20.08 -5.46 0.39
C ALA A 208 20.22 -6.97 0.16
N ASP A 209 19.28 -7.59 -0.55
CA ASP A 209 19.44 -8.98 -0.96
C ASP A 209 20.16 -8.99 -2.30
N SER A 210 21.30 -9.66 -2.34
CA SER A 210 21.97 -10.03 -3.60
C SER A 210 21.43 -11.41 -3.93
N GLY A 211 20.45 -11.46 -4.83
CA GLY A 211 19.74 -12.70 -5.14
C GLY A 211 20.72 -13.84 -5.39
N HIS A 212 20.43 -15.03 -4.84
CA HIS A 212 21.24 -16.24 -5.04
C HIS A 212 21.36 -16.55 -6.55
N GLY A 213 22.41 -16.01 -7.20
CA GLY A 213 22.75 -16.25 -8.59
C GLY A 213 22.29 -15.21 -9.61
N SER A 214 21.53 -14.17 -9.25
CA SER A 214 21.24 -13.04 -10.14
C SER A 214 22.13 -11.84 -9.80
N LYS A 215 22.61 -11.10 -10.81
CA LYS A 215 23.43 -9.88 -10.64
C LYS A 215 22.57 -8.68 -10.17
N GLU A 216 21.55 -8.92 -9.37
CA GLU A 216 20.48 -7.97 -9.08
C GLU A 216 20.45 -7.72 -7.57
N THR A 217 20.58 -6.45 -7.19
CA THR A 217 20.53 -6.00 -5.80
C THR A 217 19.11 -5.54 -5.51
N ALA A 218 18.33 -6.33 -4.77
CA ALA A 218 17.01 -5.93 -4.32
C ALA A 218 17.09 -5.21 -2.97
N VAL A 219 16.43 -4.06 -2.83
CA VAL A 219 16.27 -3.39 -1.53
C VAL A 219 14.99 -3.90 -0.89
N SER A 220 15.15 -4.62 0.21
CA SER A 220 14.07 -5.13 1.05
C SER A 220 13.96 -4.27 2.32
N LEU A 221 12.78 -3.77 2.63
CA LEU A 221 12.50 -3.13 3.91
C LEU A 221 11.63 -4.07 4.75
N ALA A 222 12.03 -4.35 5.99
CA ALA A 222 11.27 -5.17 6.92
C ALA A 222 11.34 -4.59 8.34
N LEU A 223 10.25 -4.76 9.10
CA LEU A 223 10.23 -4.51 10.53
C LEU A 223 10.43 -5.86 11.24
N SER A 224 11.60 -6.10 11.84
CA SER A 224 11.91 -7.39 12.47
C SER A 224 11.04 -7.61 13.71
N GLY A 225 10.48 -8.82 13.87
CA GLY A 225 9.59 -9.20 14.98
C GLY A 225 8.19 -9.64 14.55
N ILE A 226 7.86 -9.55 13.25
CA ILE A 226 6.55 -9.94 12.69
C ILE A 226 6.79 -10.79 11.42
N ASN A 227 7.51 -11.90 11.55
CA ASN A 227 7.71 -12.82 10.44
C ASN A 227 6.47 -13.69 10.22
N ARG A 228 5.55 -13.24 9.37
CA ARG A 228 4.86 -14.08 8.37
C ARG A 228 4.53 -13.22 7.15
N PHE A 229 5.26 -13.45 6.06
CA PHE A 229 4.85 -13.01 4.74
C PHE A 229 3.53 -13.72 4.40
N PRO A 230 2.43 -13.01 4.05
CA PRO A 230 1.35 -13.67 3.33
C PRO A 230 1.85 -14.02 1.93
N GLU A 231 1.59 -15.26 1.52
CA GLU A 231 1.83 -15.78 0.15
C GLU A 231 1.10 -14.96 -0.92
#